data_AF-A0A1Y5G4N3-F1
#
_entry.id   AF-A0A1Y5G4N3-F1
#
_cell.length_a   1.000
_cell.length_b   1.000
_cell.length_c   1.000
_cell.angle_alpha   90.00
_cell.angle_beta   90.00
_cell.angle_gamma   90.00
#
_symmetry.space_group_name_H-M   'P 1'
#
loop_
_entity.id
_entity.type
_entity.pdbx_description
1 polymer ?
#
loop_
_entity_poly.entity_id
_entity_poly.type
_entity_poly.pdbx_seq_one_letter_code
_entity_poly.pdbx_strand_id
1 'polypeptide(L)'
;MKQSFKTQPALFATHDLLDHPALNALEGIERLIDWSALEPLLPQGEGRTGRPGYASMTLFRALLLGIWHNLSDVKLEAQLARDLMFRKFCRLEMDQGVPQASTIGRFRVALEKSGHLDAVLTQINDQLSHSNVILQEGRVAIVDATLVEAAQSGFSKADPEAGSHVKSNAKGKVQAKWGYQAFVNCD
;
A
#
# COMPACT_ATOMS: atom_id res chain seq x y z
N MET A 1 -16.65 -40.86 15.92
CA MET A 1 -16.56 -40.95 14.45
C MET A 1 -16.89 -39.57 13.87
N LYS A 2 -15.92 -38.87 13.26
CA LYS A 2 -16.19 -37.59 12.60
C LYS A 2 -16.84 -37.88 11.24
N GLN A 3 -18.00 -37.30 10.96
CA GLN A 3 -18.66 -37.46 9.67
C GLN A 3 -17.78 -36.86 8.56
N SER A 4 -17.60 -37.61 7.48
CA SER A 4 -16.90 -37.15 6.28
C SER A 4 -17.75 -36.10 5.58
N PHE A 5 -17.23 -34.88 5.44
CA PHE A 5 -17.85 -33.85 4.61
C PHE A 5 -17.84 -34.31 3.16
N LYS A 6 -19.02 -34.51 2.56
CA LYS A 6 -19.15 -34.66 1.10
C LYS A 6 -19.02 -33.28 0.47
N THR A 7 -17.91 -33.04 -0.23
CA THR A 7 -17.76 -31.89 -1.13
C THR A 7 -18.27 -32.24 -2.53
N GLN A 8 -18.96 -31.31 -3.19
CA GLN A 8 -19.25 -31.42 -4.62
C GLN A 8 -17.94 -31.26 -5.40
N PRO A 9 -17.71 -32.04 -6.46
CA PRO A 9 -16.52 -31.86 -7.28
C PRO A 9 -16.77 -30.66 -8.20
N ALA A 10 -16.31 -29.48 -7.76
CA ALA A 10 -16.01 -28.43 -8.72
C ALA A 10 -14.84 -28.96 -9.57
N LEU A 11 -15.12 -29.26 -10.85
CA LEU A 11 -14.17 -29.86 -11.79
C LEU A 11 -12.99 -28.92 -12.10
N PHE A 12 -13.16 -27.62 -11.83
CA PHE A 12 -12.16 -26.56 -11.98
C PHE A 12 -12.34 -25.54 -10.85
N ALA A 13 -11.29 -24.76 -10.54
CA ALA A 13 -11.43 -23.58 -9.70
C ALA A 13 -12.40 -22.60 -10.39
N THR A 14 -13.49 -22.24 -9.71
CA THR A 14 -14.44 -21.25 -10.23
C THR A 14 -13.82 -19.85 -10.15
N HIS A 15 -14.11 -19.00 -11.15
CA HIS A 15 -13.71 -17.59 -11.18
C HIS A 15 -14.06 -16.86 -9.86
N ASP A 16 -15.18 -17.25 -9.24
CA ASP A 16 -15.66 -16.73 -7.96
C ASP A 16 -14.63 -16.80 -6.81
N LEU A 17 -13.72 -17.79 -6.83
CA LEU A 17 -12.64 -17.89 -5.82
C LEU A 17 -11.67 -16.70 -5.91
N LEU A 18 -11.48 -16.15 -7.11
CA LEU A 18 -10.55 -15.06 -7.39
C LEU A 18 -11.19 -13.66 -7.26
N ASP A 19 -12.52 -13.59 -7.19
CA ASP A 19 -13.29 -12.34 -7.09
C ASP A 19 -13.59 -11.91 -5.65
N HIS A 20 -13.06 -12.63 -4.67
CA HIS A 20 -13.31 -12.30 -3.28
C HIS A 20 -12.66 -10.96 -2.89
N PRO A 21 -13.38 -10.02 -2.26
CA PRO A 21 -12.87 -8.67 -1.95
C PRO A 21 -11.61 -8.68 -1.08
N ALA A 22 -11.44 -9.69 -0.22
CA ALA A 22 -10.22 -9.85 0.58
C ALA A 22 -8.94 -10.02 -0.27
N LEU A 23 -9.05 -10.51 -1.51
CA LEU A 23 -7.90 -10.61 -2.42
C LEU A 23 -7.49 -9.26 -3.00
N ASN A 24 -8.32 -8.23 -2.87
CA ASN A 24 -8.09 -6.88 -3.37
C ASN A 24 -7.55 -5.93 -2.29
N ALA A 25 -7.28 -6.43 -1.08
CA ALA A 25 -6.84 -5.61 0.05
C ALA A 25 -5.56 -4.78 -0.25
N LEU A 26 -4.67 -5.30 -1.10
CA LEU A 26 -3.41 -4.64 -1.48
C LEU A 26 -3.50 -3.84 -2.78
N GLU A 27 -4.66 -3.82 -3.44
CA GLU A 27 -4.82 -3.16 -4.74
C GLU A 27 -4.64 -1.64 -4.65
N GLY A 28 -4.99 -1.04 -3.50
CA GLY A 28 -4.73 0.38 -3.24
C GLY A 28 -3.24 0.70 -3.27
N ILE A 29 -2.41 -0.13 -2.65
CA ILE A 29 -0.94 0.01 -2.69
C ILE A 29 -0.42 -0.23 -4.10
N GLU A 30 -0.98 -1.21 -4.81
CA GLU A 30 -0.57 -1.52 -6.17
C GLU A 30 -0.82 -0.36 -7.14
N ARG A 31 -1.88 0.44 -6.93
CA ARG A 31 -2.17 1.64 -7.71
C ARG A 31 -1.37 2.87 -7.28
N LEU A 32 -0.93 2.91 -6.02
CA LEU A 32 -0.21 4.06 -5.45
C LEU A 32 1.25 4.13 -5.93
N ILE A 33 1.85 2.97 -6.20
CA ILE A 33 3.27 2.86 -6.54
C ILE A 33 3.41 2.53 -8.03
N ASP A 34 4.21 3.31 -8.76
CA ASP A 34 4.66 2.97 -10.10
C ASP A 34 5.80 1.95 -10.02
N TRP A 35 5.42 0.68 -10.07
CA TRP A 35 6.35 -0.46 -10.03
C TRP A 35 7.28 -0.52 -11.23
N SER A 36 6.86 -0.01 -12.39
CA SER A 36 7.69 -0.05 -13.61
C SER A 36 8.92 0.84 -13.49
N ALA A 37 8.78 1.96 -12.76
CA ALA A 37 9.90 2.85 -12.44
C ALA A 37 10.88 2.23 -11.42
N LEU A 38 10.43 1.27 -10.59
CA LEU A 38 11.28 0.61 -9.60
C LEU A 38 12.07 -0.57 -10.18
N GLU A 39 11.53 -1.24 -11.20
CA GLU A 39 12.16 -2.41 -11.83
C GLU A 39 13.62 -2.20 -12.26
N PRO A 40 14.01 -1.10 -12.95
CA PRO A 40 15.39 -0.90 -13.36
C PRO A 40 16.34 -0.61 -12.19
N LEU A 41 15.81 -0.23 -11.03
CA LEU A 41 16.58 0.04 -9.82
C LEU A 41 16.86 -1.24 -9.02
N LEU A 42 16.22 -2.36 -9.34
CA LEU A 42 16.42 -3.61 -8.61
C LEU A 42 17.65 -4.36 -9.12
N PRO A 43 18.34 -5.11 -8.25
CA PRO A 43 19.45 -5.96 -8.68
C PRO A 43 18.94 -6.97 -9.71
N GLN A 44 19.61 -7.03 -10.86
CA GLN A 44 19.32 -8.05 -11.86
C GLN A 44 19.65 -9.43 -11.29
N GLY A 45 18.73 -10.39 -11.48
CA GLY A 45 18.97 -11.76 -11.06
C GLY A 45 20.23 -12.32 -11.73
N GLU A 46 21.01 -13.10 -10.98
CA GLU A 46 22.20 -13.78 -11.49
C GLU A 46 21.78 -14.83 -12.54
N GLY A 47 21.58 -14.39 -13.78
CA GLY A 47 21.29 -15.23 -14.93
C GLY A 47 22.54 -15.99 -15.39
N ARG A 48 23.05 -16.92 -14.57
CA ARG A 48 24.12 -17.82 -14.97
C ARG A 48 23.79 -19.24 -14.52
N THR A 49 23.19 -19.98 -15.46
CA THR A 49 22.89 -21.43 -15.47
C THR A 49 21.75 -21.93 -14.58
N GLY A 50 20.70 -22.51 -15.19
CA GLY A 50 19.61 -23.21 -14.51
C GLY A 50 18.20 -22.79 -14.93
N ARG A 51 17.17 -23.29 -14.21
CA ARG A 51 15.77 -22.81 -14.33
C ARG A 51 15.75 -21.29 -14.11
N PRO A 52 15.05 -20.51 -14.95
CA PRO A 52 14.96 -19.07 -14.73
C PRO A 52 14.46 -18.80 -13.30
N GLY A 53 15.23 -17.99 -12.57
CA GLY A 53 14.86 -17.57 -11.21
C GLY A 53 13.60 -16.71 -11.23
N TYR A 54 13.04 -16.45 -10.04
CA TYR A 54 11.94 -15.50 -9.90
C TYR A 54 12.38 -14.10 -10.33
N ALA A 55 11.47 -13.34 -10.93
CA ALA A 55 11.71 -11.95 -11.28
C ALA A 55 12.09 -11.13 -10.02
N SER A 56 13.05 -10.21 -10.15
CA SER A 56 13.48 -9.35 -9.03
C SER A 56 12.30 -8.57 -8.44
N MET A 57 11.36 -8.13 -9.27
CA MET A 57 10.13 -7.46 -8.82
C MET A 57 9.26 -8.36 -7.93
N THR A 58 9.09 -9.63 -8.30
CA THR A 58 8.33 -10.61 -7.50
C THR A 58 8.96 -10.82 -6.13
N LEU A 59 10.29 -10.93 -6.06
CA LEU A 59 11.01 -11.10 -4.80
C LEU A 59 10.97 -9.81 -3.96
N PHE A 60 11.07 -8.65 -4.58
CA PHE A 60 10.96 -7.36 -3.91
C PHE A 60 9.58 -7.16 -3.28
N ARG A 61 8.50 -7.47 -4.02
CA ARG A 61 7.13 -7.44 -3.50
C ARG A 61 6.94 -8.41 -2.32
N ALA A 62 7.53 -9.60 -2.41
CA ALA A 62 7.51 -10.55 -1.29
C ALA A 62 8.23 -9.98 -0.05
N LEU A 63 9.39 -9.32 -0.24
CA LEU A 63 10.09 -8.66 0.87
C LEU A 63 9.26 -7.55 1.52
N LEU A 64 8.57 -6.72 0.73
CA LEU A 64 7.66 -5.70 1.25
C LEU A 64 6.56 -6.31 2.12
N LEU A 65 5.92 -7.38 1.66
CA LEU A 65 4.95 -8.12 2.46
C LEU A 65 5.55 -8.68 3.75
N GLY A 66 6.79 -9.18 3.68
CA GLY A 66 7.54 -9.61 4.85
C GLY A 66 7.71 -8.49 5.88
N ILE A 67 8.04 -7.29 5.44
CA ILE A 67 8.22 -6.10 6.28
C ILE A 67 6.87 -5.66 6.87
N TRP A 68 5.85 -5.45 6.04
CA TRP A 68 4.55 -4.93 6.48
C TRP A 68 3.82 -5.85 7.46
N HIS A 69 3.99 -7.17 7.30
CA HIS A 69 3.37 -8.16 8.18
C HIS A 69 4.32 -8.71 9.25
N ASN A 70 5.53 -8.15 9.37
CA ASN A 70 6.56 -8.57 10.32
C ASN A 70 6.83 -10.09 10.29
N LEU A 71 7.02 -10.64 9.09
CA LEU A 71 7.23 -12.06 8.83
C LEU A 71 8.72 -12.36 8.62
N SER A 72 9.18 -13.48 9.18
CA SER A 72 10.47 -14.06 8.80
C SER A 72 10.38 -14.70 7.40
N ASP A 73 11.52 -14.94 6.74
CA ASP A 73 11.56 -15.56 5.41
C ASP A 73 10.82 -16.90 5.35
N VAL A 74 10.94 -17.71 6.40
CA VAL A 74 10.24 -19.01 6.51
C VAL A 74 8.73 -18.81 6.63
N LYS A 75 8.29 -17.82 7.41
CA LYS A 75 6.86 -17.50 7.54
C LYS A 75 6.31 -16.88 6.25
N LEU A 76 7.09 -16.07 5.56
CA LEU A 76 6.75 -15.46 4.29
C LEU A 76 6.59 -16.51 3.19
N GLU A 77 7.52 -17.46 3.08
CA GLU A 77 7.38 -18.63 2.20
C GLU A 77 6.08 -19.39 2.48
N ALA A 78 5.81 -19.71 3.75
CA ALA A 78 4.58 -20.38 4.14
C ALA A 78 3.33 -19.55 3.82
N GLN A 79 3.38 -18.22 3.97
CA GLN A 79 2.29 -17.31 3.63
C GLN A 79 2.05 -17.27 2.12
N LEU A 80 3.10 -17.16 1.31
CA LEU A 80 3.00 -17.23 -0.15
C LEU A 80 2.43 -18.58 -0.61
N ALA A 81 2.72 -19.67 0.10
CA ALA A 81 2.17 -20.98 -0.25
C ALA A 81 0.66 -21.07 0.01
N ARG A 82 0.14 -20.42 1.04
CA ARG A 82 -1.25 -20.58 1.54
C ARG A 82 -2.21 -19.46 1.16
N ASP A 83 -1.72 -18.23 1.01
CA ASP A 83 -2.53 -17.03 0.89
C ASP A 83 -2.52 -16.51 -0.56
N LEU A 84 -3.70 -16.54 -1.19
CA LEU A 84 -3.90 -16.09 -2.56
C LEU A 84 -3.69 -14.58 -2.71
N MET A 85 -3.97 -13.78 -1.67
CA MET A 85 -3.75 -12.34 -1.72
C MET A 85 -2.25 -12.02 -1.82
N PHE A 86 -1.42 -12.74 -1.07
CA PHE A 86 0.04 -12.64 -1.13
C PHE A 86 0.57 -13.06 -2.51
N ARG A 87 0.07 -14.18 -3.05
CA ARG A 87 0.46 -14.62 -4.40
C ARG A 87 0.08 -13.61 -5.48
N LYS A 88 -1.15 -13.10 -5.42
CA LYS A 88 -1.68 -12.10 -6.35
C LYS A 88 -0.80 -10.85 -6.34
N PHE A 89 -0.49 -10.32 -5.16
CA PHE A 89 0.37 -9.15 -5.03
C PHE A 89 1.78 -9.40 -5.60
N CYS A 90 2.37 -10.56 -5.32
CA CYS A 90 3.69 -10.92 -5.85
C CYS A 90 3.72 -11.30 -7.35
N ARG A 91 2.57 -11.30 -8.03
CA ARG A 91 2.42 -11.77 -9.42
C ARG A 91 2.90 -13.21 -9.61
N LEU A 92 2.65 -14.07 -8.62
CA LEU A 92 2.93 -15.50 -8.69
C LEU A 92 1.76 -16.23 -9.34
N GLU A 93 2.04 -16.98 -10.39
CA GLU A 93 1.07 -17.87 -11.03
C GLU A 93 0.68 -19.02 -10.10
N MET A 94 -0.50 -19.61 -10.32
CA MET A 94 -1.02 -20.68 -9.46
C MET A 94 -0.31 -22.02 -9.71
N ASP A 95 0.14 -22.26 -10.93
CA ASP A 95 0.86 -23.44 -11.38
C ASP A 95 2.37 -23.38 -11.06
N GLN A 96 2.88 -22.19 -10.77
CA GLN A 96 4.26 -22.00 -10.33
C GLN A 96 4.42 -22.18 -8.81
N GLY A 97 5.64 -22.62 -8.45
CA GLY A 97 6.07 -22.72 -7.06
C GLY A 97 6.22 -21.34 -6.42
N VAL A 98 6.42 -21.33 -5.10
CA VAL A 98 6.72 -20.11 -4.36
C VAL A 98 8.23 -19.99 -4.12
N PRO A 99 8.78 -18.78 -4.02
CA PRO A 99 10.18 -18.60 -3.66
C PRO A 99 10.44 -19.13 -2.26
N GLN A 100 11.44 -20.00 -2.14
CA GLN A 100 11.86 -20.54 -0.86
C GLN A 100 12.46 -19.44 0.01
N ALA A 101 12.41 -19.60 1.33
CA ALA A 101 13.00 -18.68 2.29
C ALA A 101 14.47 -18.34 1.98
N SER A 102 15.24 -19.34 1.54
CA SER A 102 16.64 -19.17 1.12
C SER A 102 16.79 -18.25 -0.09
N THR A 103 15.84 -18.30 -1.03
CA THR A 103 15.81 -17.46 -2.24
C THR A 103 15.51 -16.01 -1.87
N ILE A 104 14.51 -15.80 -1.00
CA ILE A 104 14.14 -14.48 -0.47
C ILE A 104 15.30 -13.86 0.30
N GLY A 105 15.95 -14.63 1.17
CA GLY A 105 17.10 -14.18 1.94
C GLY A 105 18.31 -13.80 1.08
N ARG A 106 18.63 -14.59 0.05
CA ARG A 106 19.71 -14.27 -0.91
C ARG A 106 19.42 -12.97 -1.66
N PHE A 107 18.17 -12.75 -2.07
CA PHE A 107 17.77 -11.52 -2.73
C PHE A 107 17.88 -10.30 -1.81
N ARG A 108 17.46 -10.42 -0.54
CA ARG A 108 17.67 -9.36 0.46
C ARG A 108 19.14 -8.98 0.59
N VAL A 109 20.02 -9.95 0.77
CA VAL A 109 21.46 -9.72 0.88
C VAL A 109 22.04 -9.09 -0.39
N ALA A 110 21.57 -9.50 -1.57
CA ALA A 110 21.99 -8.90 -2.84
C ALA A 110 21.54 -7.42 -2.94
N LEU A 111 20.33 -7.12 -2.49
CA LEU A 111 19.75 -5.78 -2.51
C LEU A 111 20.47 -4.83 -1.53
N GLU A 112 20.82 -5.31 -0.34
CA GLU A 112 21.64 -4.58 0.64
C GLU A 112 23.06 -4.31 0.12
N LYS A 113 23.75 -5.35 -0.39
CA LYS A 113 25.14 -5.22 -0.87
C LYS A 113 25.30 -4.31 -2.07
N SER A 114 24.27 -4.23 -2.89
CA SER A 114 24.33 -3.50 -4.15
C SER A 114 23.97 -2.01 -4.00
N GLY A 115 23.58 -1.56 -2.80
CA GLY A 115 23.22 -0.16 -2.54
C GLY A 115 21.91 0.28 -3.20
N HIS A 116 21.19 -0.63 -3.86
CA HIS A 116 19.95 -0.33 -4.56
C HIS A 116 18.77 -0.08 -3.60
N LEU A 117 18.86 -0.57 -2.36
CA LEU A 117 17.79 -0.38 -1.36
C LEU A 117 17.47 1.11 -1.18
N ASP A 118 18.49 1.93 -0.96
CA ASP A 118 18.32 3.36 -0.72
C ASP A 118 17.69 4.03 -1.95
N ALA A 119 18.18 3.72 -3.16
CA ALA A 119 17.64 4.26 -4.40
C ALA A 119 16.17 3.90 -4.61
N VAL A 120 15.79 2.65 -4.33
CA VAL A 120 14.40 2.17 -4.44
C VAL A 120 13.50 2.85 -3.42
N LEU A 121 13.96 2.98 -2.17
CA LEU A 121 13.20 3.66 -1.11
C LEU A 121 13.03 5.16 -1.40
N THR A 122 14.08 5.83 -1.90
CA THR A 122 13.99 7.22 -2.34
C THR A 122 12.97 7.36 -3.46
N GLN A 123 13.00 6.50 -4.47
CA GLN A 123 12.03 6.54 -5.58
C GLN A 123 10.59 6.32 -5.09
N ILE A 124 10.36 5.41 -4.15
CA ILE A 124 9.04 5.21 -3.53
C ILE A 124 8.60 6.48 -2.79
N ASN A 125 9.46 7.05 -1.96
CA ASN A 125 9.15 8.28 -1.22
C ASN A 125 8.86 9.46 -2.16
N ASP A 126 9.59 9.57 -3.26
CA ASP A 126 9.35 10.58 -4.28
C ASP A 126 7.97 10.39 -4.91
N GLN A 127 7.61 9.18 -5.34
CA GLN A 127 6.28 8.89 -5.90
C GLN A 127 5.14 9.24 -4.92
N LEU A 128 5.33 8.91 -3.64
CA LEU A 128 4.35 9.21 -2.59
C LEU A 128 4.22 10.72 -2.36
N SER A 129 5.33 11.45 -2.31
CA SER A 129 5.32 12.90 -2.15
C SER A 129 4.60 13.61 -3.30
N HIS A 130 4.79 13.15 -4.55
CA HIS A 130 4.07 13.66 -5.72
C HIS A 130 2.57 13.35 -5.67
N SER A 131 2.19 12.27 -5.01
CA SER A 131 0.80 11.89 -4.77
C SER A 131 0.17 12.61 -3.58
N ASN A 132 0.84 13.62 -3.01
CA ASN A 132 0.49 14.31 -1.77
C ASN A 132 0.35 13.37 -0.55
N VAL A 133 1.01 12.22 -0.58
CA VAL A 133 1.09 11.28 0.53
C VAL A 133 2.41 11.50 1.25
N ILE A 134 2.35 12.03 2.47
CA ILE A 134 3.54 12.28 3.30
C ILE A 134 3.68 11.12 4.29
N LEU A 135 4.73 10.31 4.15
CA LEU A 135 5.14 9.36 5.18
C LEU A 135 6.04 10.08 6.20
N GLN A 136 5.64 10.07 7.47
CA GLN A 136 6.48 10.51 8.59
C GLN A 136 6.73 9.34 9.54
N GLU A 137 7.99 9.14 9.94
CA GLU A 137 8.33 8.26 11.07
C GLU A 137 7.88 8.91 12.38
N GLY A 138 6.79 8.40 12.92
CA GLY A 138 6.11 8.91 14.12
C GLY A 138 4.71 8.32 14.18
N ARG A 139 4.02 8.42 15.33
CA ARG A 139 2.67 7.84 15.56
C ARG A 139 1.86 7.84 14.27
N VAL A 140 1.46 6.65 13.80
CA VAL A 140 0.57 6.46 12.66
C VAL A 140 -0.71 7.23 12.98
N ALA A 141 -0.78 8.47 12.53
CA ALA A 141 -1.96 9.30 12.63
C ALA A 141 -2.63 9.21 11.26
N ILE A 142 -3.70 8.43 11.19
CA ILE A 142 -4.54 8.44 10.00
C ILE A 142 -5.38 9.70 10.11
N VAL A 143 -5.01 10.70 9.32
CA VAL A 143 -5.67 12.01 9.32
C VAL A 143 -6.64 12.08 8.16
N ASP A 144 -7.95 12.03 8.48
CA ASP A 144 -8.98 12.37 7.51
C ASP A 144 -9.29 13.87 7.61
N ALA A 145 -9.05 14.60 6.52
CA ALA A 145 -9.25 16.04 6.45
C ALA A 145 -10.26 16.39 5.37
N THR A 146 -11.46 16.80 5.78
CA THR A 146 -12.47 17.35 4.86
C THR A 146 -12.41 18.88 4.91
N LEU A 147 -12.16 19.51 3.76
CA LEU A 147 -12.24 20.96 3.60
C LEU A 147 -13.70 21.36 3.37
N VAL A 148 -14.28 22.14 4.29
CA VAL A 148 -15.66 22.61 4.16
C VAL A 148 -15.65 24.12 3.97
N GLU A 149 -16.37 24.59 2.94
CA GLU A 149 -16.60 26.01 2.69
C GLU A 149 -17.50 26.59 3.79
N ALA A 150 -17.10 27.71 4.40
CA ALA A 150 -17.88 28.33 5.46
C ALA A 150 -19.21 28.91 4.93
N ALA A 151 -20.31 28.76 5.68
CA ALA A 151 -21.61 29.30 5.26
C ALA A 151 -21.54 30.83 5.07
N GLN A 152 -22.03 31.36 3.94
CA GLN A 152 -21.97 32.79 3.64
C GLN A 152 -22.75 33.64 4.66
N SER A 153 -22.15 34.74 5.11
CA SER A 153 -22.83 35.80 5.85
C SER A 153 -22.87 37.06 4.99
N GLY A 154 -24.04 37.68 4.89
CA GLY A 154 -24.31 38.82 3.99
C GLY A 154 -23.67 40.14 4.39
N PHE A 155 -22.35 40.17 4.64
CA PHE A 155 -21.60 41.38 5.01
C PHE A 155 -20.57 41.80 3.93
N SER A 156 -20.33 43.11 3.85
CA SER A 156 -19.86 43.86 2.66
C SER A 156 -18.41 43.67 2.19
N LYS A 157 -17.60 42.80 2.82
CA LYS A 157 -16.25 42.48 2.31
C LYS A 157 -16.09 40.99 2.27
N ALA A 158 -16.25 40.41 1.08
CA ALA A 158 -16.11 38.99 0.81
C ALA A 158 -14.74 38.69 0.21
N ASP A 159 -14.18 37.54 0.56
CA ASP A 159 -13.14 36.89 -0.24
C ASP A 159 -13.84 36.18 -1.41
N PRO A 160 -13.48 36.41 -2.69
CA PRO A 160 -14.18 35.81 -3.83
C PRO A 160 -14.18 34.28 -3.83
N GLU A 161 -13.21 33.65 -3.18
CA GLU A 161 -13.01 32.19 -3.22
C GLU A 161 -13.38 31.48 -1.90
N ALA A 162 -13.73 32.22 -0.84
CA ALA A 162 -14.00 31.64 0.49
C ALA A 162 -15.24 32.22 1.19
N GLY A 163 -16.03 31.34 1.82
CA GLY A 163 -17.14 31.72 2.69
C GLY A 163 -16.73 32.39 4.01
N SER A 164 -17.72 32.88 4.79
CA SER A 164 -17.48 33.69 6.00
C SER A 164 -18.20 33.15 7.24
N HIS A 165 -17.50 32.77 8.30
CA HIS A 165 -18.11 32.33 9.55
C HIS A 165 -18.28 33.49 10.55
N VAL A 166 -19.47 33.63 11.13
CA VAL A 166 -19.76 34.65 12.15
C VAL A 166 -19.63 34.05 13.55
N LYS A 167 -18.79 34.63 14.42
CA LYS A 167 -18.72 34.27 15.85
C LYS A 167 -18.93 35.51 16.71
N SER A 168 -19.70 35.38 17.80
CA SER A 168 -19.75 36.42 18.83
C SER A 168 -18.52 36.31 19.73
N ASN A 169 -17.76 37.39 19.82
CA ASN A 169 -16.73 37.56 20.84
C ASN A 169 -17.37 37.51 22.25
N ALA A 170 -16.62 37.09 23.28
CA ALA A 170 -17.00 37.19 24.70
C ALA A 170 -17.54 38.58 25.13
N LYS A 171 -17.24 39.66 24.39
CA LYS A 171 -17.78 41.02 24.57
C LYS A 171 -19.08 41.31 23.80
N GLY A 172 -19.76 40.30 23.26
CA GLY A 172 -21.03 40.42 22.53
C GLY A 172 -20.94 41.04 21.14
N LYS A 173 -19.74 41.41 20.68
CA LYS A 173 -19.52 41.99 19.35
C LYS A 173 -19.43 40.88 18.30
N VAL A 174 -20.28 40.95 17.29
CA VAL A 174 -20.33 39.99 16.18
C VAL A 174 -19.19 40.30 15.20
N GLN A 175 -18.31 39.33 14.95
CA GLN A 175 -17.25 39.45 13.96
C GLN A 175 -17.35 38.31 12.93
N ALA A 176 -17.36 38.68 11.65
CA ALA A 176 -17.19 37.73 10.56
C ALA A 176 -15.69 37.42 10.39
N LYS A 177 -15.35 36.13 10.35
CA LYS A 177 -14.03 35.64 9.95
C LYS A 177 -14.20 34.86 8.66
N TRP A 178 -13.41 35.21 7.66
CA TRP A 178 -13.39 34.56 6.35
C TRP A 178 -12.36 33.43 6.35
N GLY A 179 -12.65 32.36 5.63
CA GLY A 179 -11.71 31.27 5.42
C GLY A 179 -12.35 29.89 5.43
N TYR A 180 -11.53 28.87 5.18
CA TYR A 180 -11.93 27.47 5.22
C TYR A 180 -11.83 26.92 6.63
N GLN A 181 -12.74 26.00 6.97
CA GLN A 181 -12.64 25.20 8.18
C GLN A 181 -12.26 23.78 7.78
N ALA A 182 -11.14 23.30 8.32
CA ALA A 182 -10.75 21.90 8.22
C ALA A 182 -11.25 21.16 9.47
N PHE A 183 -11.97 20.07 9.26
CA PHE A 183 -12.22 19.09 10.30
C PHE A 183 -11.15 18.01 10.16
N VAL A 184 -10.39 17.82 11.23
CA VAL A 184 -9.26 16.90 11.28
C VAL A 184 -9.60 15.86 12.33
N ASN A 185 -9.89 14.64 11.88
CA ASN A 185 -10.03 13.50 12.78
C ASN A 185 -8.69 12.75 12.78
N CYS A 186 -8.19 12.40 13.96
CA CYS A 186 -7.01 11.56 14.12
C CYS A 186 -7.43 10.30 14.88
N ASP A 187 -7.20 9.13 14.27
CA ASP A 187 -7.21 7.82 14.94
C ASP A 187 -5.77 7.38 15.28
#